data_AF-A0A3D4NUM2-F1
#
_entry.id   AF-A0A3D4NUM2-F1
#
_cell.length_a   1.000
_cell.length_b   1.000
_cell.length_c   1.000
_cell.angle_alpha   90.00
_cell.angle_beta   90.00
_cell.angle_gamma   90.00
#
_symmetry.space_group_name_H-M   'P 1'
#
loop_
_entity.id
_entity.type
_entity.pdbx_description
1 polymer ?
#
loop_
_entity_poly.entity_id
_entity_poly.type
_entity_poly.pdbx_seq_one_letter_code
_entity_poly.pdbx_strand_id
1 'polypeptide(L)'
;NYWLTGRSCSEYGDASGTGYFNVRTRQWDLQLLHDIDPTGRLQAALPELIDAHQAVGTLLPGIAEHLGINPQALVSSGGGDNMMGAIGTGNIRPGAITMSLGSSGTVYAYSDQPNVSPDASVATFCSSSGGWLPLICTMNLTNATGVIRELFELDIEHFNELVAQAPIGAEGVCMLPFLNGERVPALPHATGSLLGLTMTNLTQANLCRAVVEGTTFGLRYGLDLLRRNGLQSRSICLIGGGSKSPVWRQMVADIMNTPVICTEQSEAAALGAAIQAAWCTSWANGHEHSLADLCERCVKLDLASETLPIAENVAACQQAYERYQQHVATL
;
A
#
# COMPACT_ATOMS: atom_id res chain seq x y z
N ASN A 1 -4.96 20.44 -7.48
CA ASN A 1 -5.75 21.40 -6.66
C ASN A 1 -5.50 22.86 -7.00
N TYR A 2 -4.28 23.39 -6.87
CA TYR A 2 -3.99 24.81 -7.16
C TYR A 2 -4.42 25.25 -8.57
N TRP A 3 -4.06 24.50 -9.61
CA TRP A 3 -4.48 24.82 -10.99
C TRP A 3 -6.01 24.88 -11.17
N LEU A 4 -6.75 24.07 -10.43
CA LEU A 4 -8.22 23.97 -10.53
C LEU A 4 -8.93 25.13 -9.82
N THR A 5 -8.38 25.61 -8.70
CA THR A 5 -9.08 26.49 -7.74
C THR A 5 -8.37 27.82 -7.46
N GLY A 6 -7.11 27.95 -7.86
CA GLY A 6 -6.23 29.05 -7.47
C GLY A 6 -5.74 28.98 -6.01
N ARG A 7 -6.10 27.94 -5.25
CA ARG A 7 -5.83 27.85 -3.81
C ARG A 7 -4.82 26.74 -3.50
N SER A 8 -3.80 27.07 -2.72
CA SER A 8 -2.74 26.16 -2.29
C SER A 8 -3.08 25.58 -0.91
N CYS A 9 -3.66 24.39 -0.91
CA CYS A 9 -4.01 23.65 0.30
C CYS A 9 -3.44 22.23 0.23
N SER A 10 -3.21 21.63 1.41
CA SER A 10 -2.89 20.21 1.58
C SER A 10 -3.74 19.66 2.71
N GLU A 11 -4.07 18.37 2.65
CA GLU A 11 -4.70 17.68 3.78
C GLU A 11 -3.70 16.77 4.48
N TYR A 12 -4.03 16.34 5.69
CA TYR A 12 -3.09 15.68 6.58
C TYR A 12 -2.48 14.40 5.99
N GLY A 13 -3.23 13.63 5.22
CA GLY A 13 -2.74 12.42 4.55
C GLY A 13 -1.55 12.72 3.65
N ASP A 14 -1.74 13.59 2.64
CA ASP A 14 -0.67 14.02 1.76
C ASP A 14 0.46 14.76 2.51
N ALA A 15 0.11 15.69 3.42
CA ALA A 15 1.07 16.44 4.22
C ALA A 15 1.96 15.52 5.08
N SER A 16 1.44 14.40 5.57
CA SER A 16 2.20 13.45 6.40
C SER A 16 3.33 12.73 5.65
N GLY A 17 3.37 12.78 4.32
CA GLY A 17 4.48 12.27 3.51
C GLY A 17 5.65 13.22 3.34
N THR A 18 5.57 14.44 3.85
CA THR A 18 6.58 15.48 3.63
C THR A 18 7.84 15.33 4.49
N GLY A 19 7.75 14.60 5.60
CA GLY A 19 8.85 14.45 6.58
C GLY A 19 9.00 15.63 7.55
N TYR A 20 8.25 16.72 7.37
CA TYR A 20 8.24 17.89 8.26
C TYR A 20 6.83 18.24 8.77
N PHE A 21 5.94 17.25 8.79
CA PHE A 21 4.60 17.35 9.33
C PHE A 21 4.49 16.45 10.58
N ASN A 22 3.99 17.00 11.68
CA ASN A 22 3.77 16.25 12.89
C ASN A 22 2.42 15.53 12.84
N VAL A 23 2.47 14.22 12.61
CA VAL A 23 1.26 13.38 12.45
C VAL A 23 0.42 13.26 13.73
N ARG A 24 0.99 13.51 14.90
CA ARG A 24 0.25 13.44 16.17
C ARG A 24 -0.60 14.67 16.40
N THR A 25 -0.04 15.84 16.11
CA THR A 25 -0.73 17.14 16.26
C THR A 25 -1.44 17.59 15.00
N ARG A 26 -1.15 16.95 13.85
CA ARG A 26 -1.62 17.30 12.51
C ARG A 26 -1.27 18.74 12.10
N GLN A 27 -0.06 19.15 12.44
CA GLN A 27 0.46 20.48 12.18
C GLN A 27 1.83 20.39 11.51
N TRP A 28 2.19 21.42 10.76
CA TRP A 28 3.57 21.60 10.31
C TRP A 28 4.52 21.67 11.50
N ASP A 29 5.65 20.96 11.43
CA ASP A 29 6.68 21.02 12.46
C ASP A 29 7.56 22.26 12.22
N LEU A 30 7.14 23.39 12.80
CA LEU A 30 7.79 24.68 12.58
C LEU A 30 9.21 24.71 13.15
N GLN A 31 9.50 23.96 14.21
CA GLN A 31 10.85 23.90 14.78
C GLN A 31 11.77 23.14 13.82
N LEU A 32 11.36 21.97 13.33
CA LEU A 32 12.12 21.21 12.35
C LEU A 32 12.36 22.02 11.06
N LEU A 33 11.35 22.74 10.59
CA LEU A 33 11.48 23.60 9.42
C LEU A 33 12.46 24.76 9.65
N HIS A 34 12.46 25.37 10.84
CA HIS A 34 13.43 26.40 11.20
C HIS A 34 14.85 25.83 11.27
N ASP A 35 15.02 24.62 11.77
CA ASP A 35 16.33 23.95 11.85
C ASP A 35 16.89 23.64 10.43
N ILE A 36 16.01 23.32 9.47
CA ILE A 36 16.38 23.09 8.06
C ILE A 36 16.64 24.40 7.31
N ASP A 37 15.78 25.40 7.51
CA ASP A 37 15.84 26.72 6.87
C ASP A 37 15.54 27.85 7.86
N PRO A 38 16.57 28.41 8.52
CA PRO A 38 16.41 29.51 9.47
C PRO A 38 15.88 30.80 8.85
N THR A 39 15.89 30.95 7.52
CA THR A 39 15.39 32.15 6.84
C THR A 39 13.85 32.26 6.85
N GLY A 40 13.16 31.15 7.14
CA GLY A 40 11.70 31.07 7.15
C GLY A 40 11.07 30.95 5.75
N ARG A 41 11.88 30.81 4.69
CA ARG A 41 11.37 30.69 3.32
C ARG A 41 10.57 29.41 3.12
N LEU A 42 11.02 28.28 3.66
CA LEU A 42 10.26 27.03 3.61
C LEU A 42 8.91 27.15 4.33
N GLN A 43 8.91 27.73 5.53
CA GLN A 43 7.68 27.95 6.29
C GLN A 43 6.68 28.82 5.53
N ALA A 44 7.15 29.90 4.90
CA ALA A 44 6.30 30.79 4.10
C ALA A 44 5.74 30.14 2.82
N ALA A 45 6.33 29.04 2.36
CA ALA A 45 5.89 28.30 1.19
C ALA A 45 4.91 27.16 1.51
N LEU A 46 4.65 26.87 2.79
CA LEU A 46 3.75 25.79 3.19
C LEU A 46 2.30 26.12 2.79
N PRO A 47 1.56 25.13 2.25
CA PRO A 47 0.15 25.31 1.98
C PRO A 47 -0.65 25.35 3.29
N GLU A 48 -1.84 25.94 3.21
CA GLU A 48 -2.84 25.84 4.27
C GLU A 48 -3.23 24.37 4.46
N LEU A 49 -3.32 23.92 5.72
CA LEU A 49 -3.79 22.58 6.04
C LEU A 49 -5.32 22.57 6.18
N ILE A 50 -5.97 21.61 5.54
CA ILE A 50 -7.42 21.39 5.61
C ILE A 50 -7.75 19.95 6.01
N ASP A 51 -8.93 19.73 6.57
CA ASP A 51 -9.43 18.39 6.87
C ASP A 51 -9.82 17.63 5.57
N ALA A 52 -9.75 16.30 5.61
CA ALA A 52 -9.94 15.46 4.42
C ALA A 52 -11.35 15.48 3.80
N HIS A 53 -12.34 16.03 4.51
CA HIS A 53 -13.70 16.22 3.99
C HIS A 53 -13.94 17.63 3.44
N GLN A 54 -13.01 18.56 3.66
CA GLN A 54 -13.18 19.94 3.24
C GLN A 54 -12.92 20.09 1.75
N ALA A 55 -13.69 20.99 1.12
CA ALA A 55 -13.41 21.44 -0.22
C ALA A 55 -12.18 22.35 -0.22
N VAL A 56 -11.31 22.18 -1.20
CA VAL A 56 -10.30 23.21 -1.53
C VAL A 56 -11.02 24.47 -2.02
N GLY A 57 -12.07 24.28 -2.82
CA GLY A 57 -12.92 25.34 -3.35
C GLY A 57 -13.73 24.86 -4.54
N THR A 58 -14.34 25.79 -5.27
CA THR A 58 -14.96 25.52 -6.58
C THR A 58 -13.93 25.67 -7.70
N LEU A 59 -14.21 25.06 -8.84
CA LEU A 59 -13.41 25.27 -10.04
C LEU A 59 -13.35 26.75 -10.43
N LEU A 60 -12.20 27.16 -10.97
CA LEU A 60 -12.06 28.45 -11.65
C LEU A 60 -12.94 28.46 -12.92
N PRO A 61 -13.67 29.55 -13.22
CA PRO A 61 -14.60 29.58 -14.35
C PRO A 61 -14.00 29.15 -15.69
N GLY A 62 -12.82 29.67 -16.05
CA GLY A 62 -12.15 29.32 -17.31
C GLY A 62 -11.68 27.85 -17.36
N ILE A 63 -11.38 27.25 -16.21
CA ILE A 63 -11.03 25.83 -16.11
C ILE A 63 -12.27 24.95 -16.27
N ALA A 64 -13.38 25.32 -15.64
CA ALA A 64 -14.65 24.62 -15.80
C ALA A 64 -15.14 24.65 -17.26
N GLU A 65 -15.04 25.80 -17.93
CA GLU A 65 -15.33 25.93 -19.37
C GLU A 65 -14.43 25.04 -20.23
N HIS A 66 -13.11 25.08 -19.98
CA HIS A 66 -12.14 24.27 -20.72
C HIS A 66 -12.39 22.76 -20.57
N LEU A 67 -12.74 22.31 -19.37
CA LEU A 67 -13.04 20.90 -19.08
C LEU A 67 -14.47 20.48 -19.45
N GLY A 68 -15.36 21.43 -19.75
CA GLY A 68 -16.76 21.15 -20.08
C GLY A 68 -17.58 20.60 -18.91
N ILE A 69 -17.28 21.02 -17.67
CA ILE A 69 -17.93 20.52 -16.45
C ILE A 69 -18.61 21.64 -15.65
N ASN A 70 -19.43 21.27 -14.67
CA ASN A 70 -20.18 22.22 -13.85
C ASN A 70 -19.26 23.26 -13.18
N PRO A 71 -19.43 24.57 -13.40
CA PRO A 71 -18.60 25.61 -12.79
C PRO A 71 -18.74 25.70 -11.26
N GLN A 72 -19.81 25.12 -10.69
CA GLN A 72 -20.00 25.01 -9.25
C GLN A 72 -19.46 23.69 -8.67
N ALA A 73 -18.81 22.85 -9.48
CA ALA A 73 -18.21 21.61 -8.98
C ALA A 73 -17.16 21.93 -7.91
N LEU A 74 -17.28 21.24 -6.78
CA LEU A 74 -16.31 21.29 -5.70
C LEU A 74 -15.10 20.44 -6.05
N VAL A 75 -13.93 20.92 -5.63
CA VAL A 75 -12.67 20.17 -5.65
C VAL A 75 -12.39 19.73 -4.23
N SER A 76 -12.39 18.41 -3.99
CA SER A 76 -12.04 17.86 -2.67
C SER A 76 -10.57 18.09 -2.34
N SER A 77 -10.22 17.91 -1.07
CA SER A 77 -8.84 18.01 -0.60
C SER A 77 -7.86 17.11 -1.36
N GLY A 78 -8.33 15.96 -1.84
CA GLY A 78 -7.48 14.91 -2.41
C GLY A 78 -6.70 14.18 -1.32
N GLY A 79 -5.68 13.44 -1.72
CA GLY A 79 -4.71 12.81 -0.84
C GLY A 79 -3.76 11.90 -1.60
N GLY A 80 -2.78 11.33 -0.89
CA GLY A 80 -1.82 10.39 -1.47
C GLY A 80 -2.48 9.11 -1.97
N ASP A 81 -1.78 8.41 -2.86
CA ASP A 81 -2.27 7.18 -3.53
C ASP A 81 -2.68 6.07 -2.54
N ASN A 82 -1.91 5.84 -1.47
CA ASN A 82 -2.22 4.84 -0.46
C ASN A 82 -3.43 5.25 0.39
N MET A 83 -3.61 6.54 0.67
CA MET A 83 -4.79 7.04 1.39
C MET A 83 -6.05 6.89 0.55
N MET A 84 -5.96 7.23 -0.74
CA MET A 84 -7.07 7.03 -1.67
C MET A 84 -7.34 5.54 -1.89
N GLY A 85 -6.29 4.73 -2.03
CA GLY A 85 -6.39 3.29 -2.10
C GLY A 85 -7.08 2.70 -0.86
N ALA A 86 -6.78 3.22 0.34
CA ALA A 86 -7.43 2.80 1.57
C ALA A 86 -8.95 3.06 1.52
N ILE A 87 -9.38 4.25 1.11
CA ILE A 87 -10.81 4.57 0.95
C ILE A 87 -11.45 3.65 -0.11
N GLY A 88 -10.78 3.48 -1.25
CA GLY A 88 -11.27 2.68 -2.37
C GLY A 88 -11.36 1.17 -2.11
N THR A 89 -10.66 0.67 -1.08
CA THR A 89 -10.80 -0.70 -0.59
C THR A 89 -11.60 -0.80 0.72
N GLY A 90 -12.21 0.28 1.19
CA GLY A 90 -12.97 0.32 2.44
C GLY A 90 -12.11 0.17 3.72
N ASN A 91 -10.80 0.37 3.61
CA ASN A 91 -9.85 0.39 4.73
C ASN A 91 -9.88 1.73 5.46
N ILE A 92 -11.02 1.99 6.11
CA ILE A 92 -11.32 3.24 6.84
C ILE A 92 -11.69 2.98 8.30
N ARG A 93 -11.46 1.75 8.79
CA ARG A 93 -11.81 1.29 10.14
C ARG A 93 -10.82 0.26 10.66
N PRO A 94 -10.64 0.13 11.99
CA PRO A 94 -9.68 -0.81 12.56
C PRO A 94 -9.90 -2.26 12.08
N GLY A 95 -8.79 -2.95 11.82
CA GLY A 95 -8.76 -4.35 11.39
C GLY A 95 -8.92 -4.59 9.88
N ALA A 96 -9.20 -3.55 9.10
CA ALA A 96 -9.06 -3.57 7.65
C ALA A 96 -7.60 -3.36 7.24
N ILE A 97 -7.18 -4.04 6.18
CA ILE A 97 -5.83 -3.95 5.62
C ILE A 97 -5.96 -3.87 4.11
N THR A 98 -5.18 -3.00 3.50
CA THR A 98 -4.95 -3.02 2.07
C THR A 98 -3.51 -3.43 1.81
N MET A 99 -3.32 -4.30 0.83
CA MET A 99 -2.01 -4.70 0.36
C MET A 99 -1.95 -4.52 -1.15
N SER A 100 -1.04 -3.66 -1.60
CA SER A 100 -0.83 -3.37 -3.01
C SER A 100 0.27 -4.24 -3.57
N LEU A 101 -0.08 -5.03 -4.58
CA LEU A 101 0.82 -5.85 -5.35
C LEU A 101 1.24 -5.16 -6.66
N GLY A 102 1.84 -3.97 -6.54
CA GLY A 102 2.30 -3.13 -7.66
C GLY A 102 3.75 -3.40 -8.06
N SER A 103 4.38 -2.46 -8.79
CA SER A 103 5.83 -2.53 -9.08
C SER A 103 6.65 -2.57 -7.80
N SER A 104 6.23 -1.79 -6.82
CA SER A 104 6.64 -1.84 -5.42
C SER A 104 5.48 -2.39 -4.59
N GLY A 105 5.77 -2.87 -3.38
CA GLY A 105 4.76 -3.41 -2.48
C GLY A 105 4.39 -2.41 -1.39
N THR A 106 3.13 -2.36 -1.01
CA THR A 106 2.70 -1.67 0.21
C THR A 106 1.73 -2.51 1.01
N VAL A 107 1.80 -2.40 2.34
CA VAL A 107 0.78 -2.92 3.25
C VAL A 107 0.47 -1.84 4.27
N TYR A 108 -0.81 -1.50 4.39
CA TYR A 108 -1.25 -0.42 5.26
C TYR A 108 -2.61 -0.72 5.89
N ALA A 109 -2.77 -0.23 7.10
CA ALA A 109 -3.96 -0.44 7.91
C ALA A 109 -4.51 0.89 8.42
N TYR A 110 -5.75 0.90 8.87
CA TYR A 110 -6.34 2.05 9.54
C TYR A 110 -6.09 2.02 11.05
N SER A 111 -5.82 3.19 11.63
CA SER A 111 -5.79 3.44 13.08
C SER A 111 -6.64 4.66 13.44
N ASP A 112 -7.40 4.57 14.52
CA ASP A 112 -8.16 5.68 15.12
C ASP A 112 -7.30 6.56 16.03
N GLN A 113 -6.08 6.12 16.36
CA GLN A 113 -5.16 6.80 17.25
C GLN A 113 -3.85 7.18 16.52
N PRO A 114 -3.17 8.27 16.93
CA PRO A 114 -1.85 8.70 16.45
C PRO A 114 -0.71 7.82 16.99
N ASN A 115 -0.87 6.51 16.94
CA ASN A 115 0.10 5.55 17.45
C ASN A 115 1.27 5.44 16.47
N VAL A 116 2.32 6.20 16.73
CA VAL A 116 3.60 6.03 16.02
C VAL A 116 4.31 4.81 16.62
N SER A 117 4.64 3.86 15.76
CA SER A 117 5.41 2.67 16.09
C SER A 117 6.79 3.03 16.66
N PRO A 118 7.30 2.29 17.66
CA PRO A 118 8.69 2.42 18.09
C PRO A 118 9.67 1.87 17.05
N ASP A 119 9.22 0.98 16.15
CA ASP A 119 9.99 0.54 14.99
C ASP A 119 9.90 1.59 13.88
N ALA A 120 11.05 2.19 13.55
CA ALA A 120 11.18 3.25 12.55
C ALA A 120 10.82 2.80 11.12
N SER A 121 10.73 1.49 10.86
CA SER A 121 10.33 0.96 9.55
C SER A 121 8.83 1.14 9.28
N VAL A 122 8.02 1.39 10.31
CA VAL A 122 6.59 1.63 10.18
C VAL A 122 6.35 3.12 10.02
N ALA A 123 6.08 3.54 8.78
CA ALA A 123 5.69 4.91 8.51
C ALA A 123 4.28 5.16 9.04
N THR A 124 4.12 6.16 9.90
CA THR A 124 2.81 6.51 10.48
C THR A 124 2.24 7.71 9.74
N PHE A 125 1.53 7.49 8.65
CA PHE A 125 0.86 8.55 7.92
C PHE A 125 -0.46 8.95 8.59
N CYS A 126 -1.00 10.10 8.23
CA CYS A 126 -2.43 10.37 8.42
C CYS A 126 -3.23 9.69 7.30
N SER A 127 -4.47 9.31 7.61
CA SER A 127 -5.39 8.82 6.60
C SER A 127 -6.27 9.96 6.08
N SER A 128 -6.52 10.00 4.78
CA SER A 128 -7.52 10.90 4.18
C SER A 128 -8.98 10.47 4.48
N SER A 129 -9.18 9.57 5.44
CA SER A 129 -10.47 9.21 6.05
C SER A 129 -10.65 9.79 7.47
N GLY A 130 -9.70 10.62 7.94
CA GLY A 130 -9.76 11.28 9.25
C GLY A 130 -9.03 10.55 10.40
N GLY A 131 -8.49 9.35 10.14
CA GLY A 131 -7.65 8.60 11.09
C GLY A 131 -6.15 8.67 10.77
N TRP A 132 -5.44 7.59 11.07
CA TRP A 132 -4.03 7.36 10.73
C TRP A 132 -3.88 6.11 9.87
N LEU A 133 -2.77 6.05 9.14
CA LEU A 133 -2.47 5.03 8.17
C LEU A 133 -1.04 4.49 8.41
N PRO A 134 -0.83 3.64 9.43
CA PRO A 134 0.43 2.92 9.55
C PRO A 134 0.67 2.08 8.30
N LEU A 135 1.85 2.27 7.71
CA LEU A 135 2.18 1.81 6.37
C LEU A 135 3.59 1.24 6.32
N ILE A 136 3.72 0.16 5.56
CA ILE A 136 4.98 -0.41 5.13
C ILE A 136 5.07 -0.29 3.61
N CYS A 137 6.26 0.04 3.13
CA CYS A 137 6.57 0.03 1.71
C CYS A 137 7.83 -0.81 1.46
N THR A 138 7.75 -1.69 0.47
CA THR A 138 8.86 -2.49 -0.06
C THR A 138 9.16 -2.06 -1.49
N MET A 139 10.42 -2.04 -1.89
CA MET A 139 10.88 -1.64 -3.22
C MET A 139 10.72 -2.74 -4.26
N ASN A 140 10.74 -3.99 -3.82
CA ASN A 140 10.84 -5.15 -4.71
C ASN A 140 9.56 -5.99 -4.64
N LEU A 141 8.79 -5.95 -5.72
CA LEU A 141 7.59 -6.75 -5.88
C LEU A 141 7.42 -7.23 -7.32
N THR A 142 6.44 -6.71 -8.08
CA THR A 142 6.24 -7.18 -9.46
C THR A 142 7.37 -6.76 -10.40
N ASN A 143 8.18 -5.74 -10.04
CA ASN A 143 9.42 -5.44 -10.75
C ASN A 143 10.44 -6.59 -10.65
N ALA A 144 10.63 -7.18 -9.47
CA ALA A 144 11.57 -8.27 -9.25
C ALA A 144 11.09 -9.57 -9.90
N THR A 145 9.81 -9.90 -9.81
CA THR A 145 9.25 -11.04 -10.55
C THR A 145 9.30 -10.80 -12.06
N GLY A 146 9.13 -9.55 -12.51
CA GLY A 146 9.26 -9.13 -13.89
C GLY A 146 10.65 -9.42 -14.47
N VAL A 147 11.71 -9.15 -13.71
CA VAL A 147 13.10 -9.47 -14.11
C VAL A 147 13.28 -10.97 -14.31
N ILE A 148 12.81 -11.82 -13.40
CA ILE A 148 12.91 -13.28 -13.55
C ILE A 148 12.09 -13.78 -14.74
N ARG A 149 10.89 -13.25 -14.92
CA ARG A 149 10.03 -13.56 -16.06
C ARG A 149 10.72 -13.22 -17.38
N GLU A 150 11.33 -12.04 -17.49
CA GLU A 150 12.03 -11.58 -18.70
C GLU A 150 13.32 -12.36 -18.95
N LEU A 151 14.08 -12.68 -17.91
CA LEU A 151 15.29 -13.52 -18.01
C LEU A 151 14.99 -14.89 -18.61
N PHE A 152 13.78 -15.40 -18.37
CA PHE A 152 13.30 -16.68 -18.88
C PHE A 152 12.41 -16.57 -20.13
N GLU A 153 12.22 -15.36 -20.66
CA GLU A 153 11.38 -15.10 -21.84
C GLU A 153 9.94 -15.62 -21.68
N LEU A 154 9.39 -15.54 -20.47
CA LEU A 154 8.06 -16.03 -20.14
C LEU A 154 6.98 -14.95 -20.33
N ASP A 155 5.81 -15.35 -20.80
CA ASP A 155 4.61 -14.54 -20.60
C ASP A 155 4.06 -14.73 -19.17
N ILE A 156 2.99 -14.01 -18.85
CA ILE A 156 2.39 -14.03 -17.49
C ILE A 156 1.73 -15.38 -17.20
N GLU A 157 1.17 -16.05 -18.20
CA GLU A 157 0.46 -17.32 -18.03
C GLU A 157 1.45 -18.42 -17.67
N HIS A 158 2.47 -18.63 -18.50
CA HIS A 158 3.53 -19.62 -18.26
C HIS A 158 4.32 -19.34 -16.99
N PHE A 159 4.55 -18.07 -16.63
CA PHE A 159 5.18 -17.74 -15.35
C PHE A 159 4.33 -18.22 -14.16
N ASN A 160 3.01 -18.00 -14.19
CA ASN A 160 2.12 -18.47 -13.14
C ASN A 160 2.02 -20.00 -13.08
N GLU A 161 2.06 -20.68 -14.22
CA GLU A 161 2.12 -22.15 -14.28
C GLU A 161 3.38 -22.70 -13.60
N LEU A 162 4.55 -22.10 -13.89
CA LEU A 162 5.82 -22.49 -13.27
C LEU A 162 5.84 -22.21 -11.75
N VAL A 163 5.27 -21.07 -11.32
CA VAL A 163 5.11 -20.77 -9.89
C VAL A 163 4.23 -21.82 -9.21
N ALA A 164 3.14 -22.24 -9.86
CA ALA A 164 2.22 -23.26 -9.33
C ALA A 164 2.84 -24.67 -9.30
N GLN A 165 3.74 -24.97 -10.24
CA GLN A 165 4.39 -26.28 -10.36
C GLN A 165 5.39 -26.56 -9.24
N ALA A 166 6.18 -25.57 -8.83
CA ALA A 166 7.16 -25.74 -7.75
C ALA A 166 6.46 -25.90 -6.39
N PRO A 167 6.99 -26.69 -5.44
CA PRO A 167 6.40 -26.82 -4.10
C PRO A 167 6.67 -25.60 -3.22
N ILE A 168 5.89 -25.43 -2.14
CA ILE A 168 6.11 -24.38 -1.13
C ILE A 168 7.55 -24.41 -0.62
N GLY A 169 8.20 -23.25 -0.59
CA GLY A 169 9.60 -23.11 -0.21
C GLY A 169 10.59 -23.49 -1.30
N ALA A 170 10.12 -23.70 -2.54
CA ALA A 170 10.90 -23.91 -3.77
C ALA A 170 12.04 -24.94 -3.61
N GLU A 171 11.75 -26.06 -2.93
CA GLU A 171 12.73 -27.11 -2.61
C GLU A 171 14.02 -26.60 -1.94
N GLY A 172 13.87 -25.59 -1.08
CA GLY A 172 14.95 -24.97 -0.32
C GLY A 172 15.62 -23.78 -1.00
N VAL A 173 15.26 -23.45 -2.24
CA VAL A 173 15.73 -22.24 -2.92
C VAL A 173 15.09 -21.01 -2.28
N CYS A 174 15.89 -20.05 -1.87
CA CYS A 174 15.42 -18.78 -1.31
C CYS A 174 15.95 -17.61 -2.13
N MET A 175 15.07 -16.72 -2.55
CA MET A 175 15.45 -15.46 -3.18
C MET A 175 15.25 -14.30 -2.19
N LEU A 176 16.31 -13.54 -1.96
CA LEU A 176 16.21 -12.21 -1.38
C LEU A 176 16.07 -11.22 -2.55
N PRO A 177 14.90 -10.61 -2.78
CA PRO A 177 14.62 -9.92 -4.03
C PRO A 177 15.14 -8.48 -4.06
N PHE A 178 16.16 -8.12 -3.27
CA PHE A 178 16.64 -6.74 -3.06
C PHE A 178 17.42 -6.16 -4.25
N LEU A 179 16.88 -6.29 -5.47
CA LEU A 179 17.51 -5.85 -6.71
C LEU A 179 17.69 -4.33 -6.78
N ASN A 180 16.85 -3.57 -6.07
CA ASN A 180 16.91 -2.11 -5.96
C ASN A 180 17.29 -1.62 -4.55
N GLY A 181 18.00 -2.44 -3.76
CA GLY A 181 18.02 -2.27 -2.30
C GLY A 181 16.64 -2.48 -1.70
N GLU A 182 16.44 -2.16 -0.43
CA GLU A 182 15.14 -2.30 0.23
C GLU A 182 14.84 -1.18 1.23
N ARG A 183 13.55 -0.83 1.34
CA ARG A 183 13.02 0.14 2.31
C ARG A 183 12.69 -0.52 3.65
N VAL A 184 11.97 -1.65 3.59
CA VAL A 184 11.58 -2.41 4.79
C VAL A 184 11.88 -3.89 4.56
N PRO A 185 12.84 -4.48 5.29
CA PRO A 185 13.76 -3.83 6.25
C PRO A 185 14.67 -2.78 5.59
N ALA A 186 15.21 -1.85 6.39
CA ALA A 186 16.03 -0.73 5.91
C ALA A 186 17.41 -1.20 5.42
N LEU A 187 17.44 -1.74 4.20
CA LEU A 187 18.64 -2.29 3.55
C LEU A 187 18.87 -1.58 2.20
N PRO A 188 19.15 -0.26 2.19
CA PRO A 188 19.22 0.54 0.97
C PRO A 188 20.36 0.14 0.02
N HIS A 189 21.35 -0.60 0.52
CA HIS A 189 22.52 -1.05 -0.24
C HIS A 189 22.55 -2.56 -0.48
N ALA A 190 21.51 -3.30 -0.07
CA ALA A 190 21.43 -4.72 -0.34
C ALA A 190 21.28 -4.98 -1.85
N THR A 191 21.69 -6.18 -2.25
CA THR A 191 21.55 -6.68 -3.61
C THR A 191 20.74 -7.98 -3.62
N GLY A 192 20.18 -8.33 -4.78
CA GLY A 192 19.46 -9.59 -4.94
C GLY A 192 20.37 -10.80 -4.70
N SER A 193 19.84 -11.82 -4.02
CA SER A 193 20.58 -13.06 -3.72
C SER A 193 19.72 -14.28 -4.01
N LEU A 194 20.34 -15.32 -4.59
CA LEU A 194 19.77 -16.66 -4.71
C LEU A 194 20.56 -17.61 -3.82
N LEU A 195 19.87 -18.24 -2.87
CA LEU A 195 20.46 -19.01 -1.78
C LEU A 195 19.89 -20.42 -1.79
N GLY A 196 20.67 -21.41 -1.33
CA GLY A 196 20.22 -22.80 -1.21
C GLY A 196 20.18 -23.59 -2.53
N LEU A 197 20.86 -23.12 -3.58
CA LEU A 197 20.92 -23.82 -4.86
C LEU A 197 21.74 -25.12 -4.78
N THR A 198 21.21 -26.18 -5.38
CA THR A 198 21.82 -27.49 -5.56
C THR A 198 21.59 -27.99 -6.98
N MET A 199 22.29 -29.04 -7.39
CA MET A 199 22.10 -29.66 -8.71
C MET A 199 20.68 -30.20 -8.92
N THR A 200 19.94 -30.50 -7.85
CA THR A 200 18.62 -31.12 -7.94
C THR A 200 17.47 -30.12 -7.85
N ASN A 201 17.68 -28.96 -7.22
CA ASN A 201 16.62 -27.95 -7.04
C ASN A 201 16.78 -26.71 -7.94
N LEU A 202 17.89 -26.57 -8.67
CA LEU A 202 18.07 -25.48 -9.62
C LEU A 202 17.21 -25.72 -10.87
N THR A 203 15.93 -25.35 -10.77
CA THR A 203 14.93 -25.48 -11.83
C THR A 203 14.26 -24.12 -12.10
N GLN A 204 13.75 -23.95 -13.32
CA GLN A 204 13.03 -22.74 -13.70
C GLN A 204 11.80 -22.49 -12.80
N ALA A 205 11.06 -23.56 -12.48
CA ALA A 205 9.89 -23.50 -11.59
C ALA A 205 10.27 -23.03 -10.18
N ASN A 206 11.33 -23.60 -9.58
CA ASN A 206 11.79 -23.19 -8.25
C ASN A 206 12.28 -21.74 -8.22
N LEU A 207 12.95 -21.27 -9.27
CA LEU A 207 13.37 -19.87 -9.36
C LEU A 207 12.20 -18.91 -9.51
N CYS A 208 11.19 -19.25 -10.33
CA CYS A 208 9.96 -18.47 -10.45
C CYS A 208 9.19 -18.41 -9.13
N ARG A 209 9.06 -19.54 -8.42
CA ARG A 209 8.40 -19.57 -7.12
C ARG A 209 9.18 -18.83 -6.04
N ALA A 210 10.51 -18.99 -6.00
CA ALA A 210 11.35 -18.33 -5.00
C ALA A 210 11.27 -16.80 -5.07
N VAL A 211 11.16 -16.20 -6.26
CA VAL A 211 11.00 -14.73 -6.38
C VAL A 211 9.63 -14.25 -5.89
N VAL A 212 8.56 -15.00 -6.16
CA VAL A 212 7.20 -14.68 -5.68
C VAL A 212 7.11 -14.86 -4.16
N GLU A 213 7.66 -15.95 -3.62
CA GLU A 213 7.74 -16.18 -2.17
C GLU A 213 8.59 -15.10 -1.49
N GLY A 214 9.80 -14.81 -2.01
CA GLY A 214 10.71 -13.80 -1.44
C GLY A 214 10.12 -12.39 -1.38
N THR A 215 9.45 -11.96 -2.44
CA THR A 215 8.76 -10.65 -2.45
C THR A 215 7.57 -10.61 -1.50
N THR A 216 6.82 -11.71 -1.41
CA THR A 216 5.68 -11.85 -0.47
C THR A 216 6.17 -11.93 0.98
N PHE A 217 7.32 -12.54 1.25
CA PHE A 217 7.95 -12.57 2.58
C PHE A 217 8.41 -11.18 3.04
N GLY A 218 8.87 -10.32 2.12
CA GLY A 218 9.13 -8.91 2.41
C GLY A 218 7.88 -8.18 2.91
N LEU A 219 6.74 -8.37 2.24
CA LEU A 219 5.45 -7.86 2.71
C LEU A 219 5.03 -8.48 4.04
N ARG A 220 5.30 -9.77 4.26
CA ARG A 220 4.99 -10.48 5.51
C ARG A 220 5.75 -9.89 6.69
N TYR A 221 7.03 -9.59 6.49
CA TYR A 221 7.86 -8.88 7.45
C TYR A 221 7.23 -7.56 7.85
N GLY A 222 6.80 -6.76 6.87
CA GLY A 222 6.04 -5.53 7.11
C GLY A 222 4.78 -5.74 7.95
N LEU A 223 3.95 -6.72 7.56
CA LEU A 223 2.72 -7.03 8.26
C LEU A 223 2.97 -7.48 9.71
N ASP A 224 4.06 -8.21 9.97
CA ASP A 224 4.46 -8.58 11.34
C ASP A 224 4.82 -7.38 12.20
N LEU A 225 5.49 -6.37 11.63
CA LEU A 225 5.74 -5.10 12.35
C LEU A 225 4.43 -4.41 12.72
N LEU A 226 3.46 -4.37 11.79
CA LEU A 226 2.15 -3.79 12.06
C LEU A 226 1.39 -4.58 13.15
N ARG A 227 1.43 -5.93 13.10
CA ARG A 227 0.80 -6.81 14.11
C ARG A 227 1.41 -6.62 15.50
N ARG A 228 2.74 -6.49 15.60
CA ARG A 228 3.43 -6.20 16.87
C ARG A 228 3.03 -4.86 17.47
N ASN A 229 2.59 -3.92 16.64
CA ASN A 229 2.03 -2.62 17.04
C ASN A 229 0.52 -2.66 17.33
N GLY A 230 -0.07 -3.85 17.50
CA GLY A 230 -1.46 -4.02 17.93
C GLY A 230 -2.47 -4.17 16.79
N LEU A 231 -2.03 -4.24 15.53
CA LEU A 231 -2.93 -4.50 14.40
C LEU A 231 -3.55 -5.91 14.51
N GLN A 232 -4.87 -5.97 14.62
CA GLN A 232 -5.64 -7.20 14.52
C GLN A 232 -6.23 -7.35 13.11
N SER A 233 -5.54 -8.07 12.23
CA SER A 233 -5.98 -8.28 10.85
C SER A 233 -7.21 -9.20 10.77
N ARG A 234 -8.30 -8.73 10.16
CA ARG A 234 -9.48 -9.59 9.87
C ARG A 234 -9.44 -10.18 8.45
N SER A 235 -9.08 -9.34 7.49
CA SER A 235 -8.90 -9.71 6.08
C SER A 235 -7.95 -8.71 5.42
N ILE A 236 -7.37 -9.11 4.29
CA ILE A 236 -6.50 -8.26 3.48
C ILE A 236 -7.18 -8.03 2.13
N CYS A 237 -7.44 -6.77 1.79
CA CYS A 237 -7.87 -6.41 0.45
C CYS A 237 -6.65 -6.27 -0.47
N LEU A 238 -6.59 -7.07 -1.53
CA LEU A 238 -5.50 -7.04 -2.50
C LEU A 238 -5.83 -6.14 -3.68
N ILE A 239 -4.87 -5.30 -4.06
CA ILE A 239 -4.93 -4.45 -5.26
C ILE A 239 -3.61 -4.58 -6.04
N GLY A 240 -3.54 -3.98 -7.24
CA GLY A 240 -2.32 -4.00 -8.07
C GLY A 240 -2.22 -5.21 -8.99
N GLY A 241 -1.24 -5.18 -9.91
CA GLY A 241 -1.11 -6.18 -10.97
C GLY A 241 -0.94 -7.61 -10.47
N GLY A 242 -0.19 -7.81 -9.39
CA GLY A 242 0.04 -9.13 -8.81
C GLY A 242 -1.22 -9.81 -8.27
N SER A 243 -2.24 -9.05 -7.85
CA SER A 243 -3.48 -9.61 -7.30
C SER A 243 -4.35 -10.33 -8.35
N LYS A 244 -4.08 -10.10 -9.64
CA LYS A 244 -4.74 -10.78 -10.75
C LYS A 244 -4.36 -12.26 -10.84
N SER A 245 -3.20 -12.65 -10.32
CA SER A 245 -2.73 -14.04 -10.32
C SER A 245 -3.41 -14.86 -9.20
N PRO A 246 -4.21 -15.90 -9.52
CA PRO A 246 -4.85 -16.74 -8.50
C PRO A 246 -3.85 -17.48 -7.62
N VAL A 247 -2.74 -17.98 -8.22
CA VAL A 247 -1.68 -18.65 -7.46
C VAL A 247 -0.99 -17.71 -6.48
N TRP A 248 -0.73 -16.46 -6.90
CA TRP A 248 -0.13 -15.47 -6.00
C TRP A 248 -1.11 -15.10 -4.88
N ARG A 249 -2.42 -14.93 -5.17
CA ARG A 249 -3.43 -14.71 -4.11
C ARG A 249 -3.42 -15.80 -3.06
N GLN A 250 -3.36 -17.07 -3.47
CA GLN A 250 -3.25 -18.20 -2.53
C GLN A 250 -1.96 -18.13 -1.71
N MET A 251 -0.82 -17.83 -2.35
CA MET A 251 0.45 -17.66 -1.64
C MET A 251 0.40 -16.53 -0.60
N VAL A 252 -0.22 -15.39 -0.92
CA VAL A 252 -0.40 -14.31 0.06
C VAL A 252 -1.28 -14.77 1.21
N ALA A 253 -2.42 -15.43 0.95
CA ALA A 253 -3.30 -15.92 2.00
C ALA A 253 -2.56 -16.87 2.96
N ASP A 254 -1.81 -17.83 2.41
CA ASP A 254 -1.05 -18.83 3.17
C ASP A 254 0.11 -18.21 3.95
N ILE A 255 0.91 -17.34 3.31
CA ILE A 255 2.08 -16.69 3.95
C ILE A 255 1.65 -15.74 5.06
N MET A 256 0.57 -14.98 4.85
CA MET A 256 0.06 -14.01 5.82
C MET A 256 -0.78 -14.68 6.92
N ASN A 257 -1.20 -15.93 6.70
CA ASN A 257 -2.20 -16.65 7.47
C ASN A 257 -3.46 -15.79 7.67
N THR A 258 -4.00 -15.25 6.58
CA THR A 258 -5.12 -14.30 6.63
C THR A 258 -5.92 -14.36 5.33
N PRO A 259 -7.26 -14.37 5.39
CA PRO A 259 -8.10 -14.29 4.20
C PRO A 259 -7.75 -13.08 3.34
N VAL A 260 -7.70 -13.29 2.02
CA VAL A 260 -7.49 -12.23 1.04
C VAL A 260 -8.67 -12.13 0.08
N ILE A 261 -8.93 -10.93 -0.41
CA ILE A 261 -10.00 -10.65 -1.39
C ILE A 261 -9.63 -9.44 -2.24
N CYS A 262 -10.07 -9.39 -3.49
CA CYS A 262 -9.92 -8.22 -4.36
C CYS A 262 -11.21 -7.39 -4.42
N THR A 263 -11.09 -6.15 -4.87
CA THR A 263 -12.24 -5.32 -5.27
C THR A 263 -12.64 -5.63 -6.71
N GLU A 264 -13.93 -5.46 -7.04
CA GLU A 264 -14.41 -5.53 -8.44
C GLU A 264 -13.78 -4.42 -9.30
N GLN A 265 -13.59 -3.23 -8.71
CA GLN A 265 -12.88 -2.12 -9.34
C GLN A 265 -11.37 -2.29 -9.12
N SER A 266 -10.60 -2.42 -10.19
CA SER A 266 -9.14 -2.55 -10.11
C SER A 266 -8.45 -1.23 -9.73
N GLU A 267 -9.05 -0.10 -10.10
CA GLU A 267 -8.50 1.25 -9.83
C GLU A 267 -8.95 1.78 -8.47
N ALA A 268 -8.53 1.11 -7.39
CA ALA A 268 -8.97 1.44 -6.04
C ALA A 268 -8.67 2.89 -5.63
N ALA A 269 -7.48 3.43 -5.96
CA ALA A 269 -7.16 4.81 -5.63
C ALA A 269 -8.08 5.82 -6.35
N ALA A 270 -8.40 5.58 -7.63
CA ALA A 270 -9.34 6.43 -8.36
C ALA A 270 -10.76 6.36 -7.78
N LEU A 271 -11.22 5.16 -7.40
CA LEU A 271 -12.49 4.98 -6.70
C LEU A 271 -12.50 5.71 -5.36
N GLY A 272 -11.43 5.61 -4.59
CA GLY A 272 -11.29 6.31 -3.31
C GLY A 272 -11.34 7.83 -3.46
N ALA A 273 -10.67 8.37 -4.47
CA ALA A 273 -10.74 9.80 -4.79
C ALA A 273 -12.18 10.24 -5.15
N ALA A 274 -12.90 9.45 -5.94
CA ALA A 274 -14.30 9.72 -6.27
C ALA A 274 -15.22 9.66 -5.02
N ILE A 275 -14.99 8.68 -4.13
CA ILE A 275 -15.71 8.56 -2.86
C ILE A 275 -15.42 9.77 -1.96
N GLN A 276 -14.15 10.20 -1.85
CA GLN A 276 -13.78 11.39 -1.08
C GLN A 276 -14.41 12.67 -1.67
N ALA A 277 -14.48 12.80 -2.99
CA ALA A 277 -15.16 13.92 -3.64
C ALA A 277 -16.67 13.93 -3.35
N ALA A 278 -17.31 12.76 -3.34
CA ALA A 278 -18.70 12.63 -2.92
C ALA A 278 -18.89 12.97 -1.44
N TRP A 279 -17.94 12.57 -0.57
CA TRP A 279 -17.96 12.89 0.86
C TRP A 279 -17.81 14.40 1.11
N CYS A 280 -16.89 15.05 0.40
CA CYS A 280 -16.73 16.50 0.39
C CYS A 280 -18.01 17.23 -0.02
N THR A 281 -18.67 16.75 -1.08
CA THR A 281 -19.96 17.31 -1.53
C THR A 281 -21.06 17.11 -0.49
N SER A 282 -21.09 15.94 0.15
CA SER A 282 -22.04 15.66 1.23
C SER A 282 -21.84 16.60 2.42
N TRP A 283 -20.59 16.86 2.81
CA TRP A 283 -20.25 17.84 3.85
C TRP A 283 -20.74 19.25 3.49
N ALA A 284 -20.51 19.70 2.26
CA ALA A 284 -20.99 21.01 1.80
C ALA A 284 -22.53 21.14 1.80
N ASN A 285 -23.25 20.01 1.69
CA ASN A 285 -24.71 19.95 1.64
C ASN A 285 -25.36 19.50 2.97
N GLY A 286 -24.66 19.64 4.10
CA GLY A 286 -25.24 19.38 5.42
C GLY A 286 -25.03 17.96 5.97
N HIS A 287 -24.04 17.22 5.47
CA HIS A 287 -23.60 15.91 5.97
C HIS A 287 -24.60 14.77 5.74
N GLU A 288 -25.30 14.76 4.61
CA GLU A 288 -26.31 13.75 4.28
C GLU A 288 -25.79 12.30 4.31
N HIS A 289 -24.51 12.09 4.03
CA HIS A 289 -23.85 10.78 3.96
C HIS A 289 -22.47 10.83 4.63
N SER A 290 -22.21 9.88 5.51
CA SER A 290 -20.88 9.67 6.06
C SER A 290 -19.94 9.03 5.03
N LEU A 291 -18.62 9.10 5.26
CA LEU A 291 -17.66 8.38 4.44
C LEU A 291 -17.92 6.87 4.45
N ALA A 292 -18.35 6.33 5.59
CA ALA A 292 -18.66 4.91 5.73
C ALA A 292 -19.84 4.50 4.83
N ASP A 293 -20.92 5.29 4.79
CA ASP A 293 -22.08 5.02 3.93
C ASP A 293 -21.68 5.01 2.45
N LEU A 294 -20.83 5.96 2.05
CA LEU A 294 -20.34 6.06 0.69
C LEU A 294 -19.42 4.89 0.32
N CYS A 295 -18.53 4.48 1.23
CA CYS A 295 -17.69 3.30 1.04
C CYS A 295 -18.52 2.02 0.93
N GLU A 296 -19.48 1.79 1.81
CA GLU A 296 -20.36 0.60 1.76
C GLU A 296 -21.17 0.55 0.45
N ARG A 297 -21.63 1.71 -0.02
CA ARG A 297 -22.34 1.81 -1.29
C ARG A 297 -21.46 1.53 -2.50
N CYS A 298 -20.24 2.09 -2.53
CA CYS A 298 -19.43 2.17 -3.75
C CYS A 298 -18.30 1.14 -3.84
N VAL A 299 -17.76 0.67 -2.71
CA VAL A 299 -16.70 -0.35 -2.71
C VAL A 299 -17.34 -1.73 -2.83
N LYS A 300 -17.07 -2.41 -3.95
CA LYS A 300 -17.56 -3.76 -4.22
C LYS A 300 -16.41 -4.75 -4.20
N LEU A 301 -16.63 -5.86 -3.50
CA LEU A 301 -15.67 -6.95 -3.37
C LEU A 301 -15.97 -8.02 -4.43
N ASP A 302 -14.95 -8.48 -5.11
CA ASP A 302 -15.06 -9.62 -6.02
C ASP A 302 -15.03 -10.92 -5.21
N LEU A 303 -16.21 -11.47 -4.91
CA LEU A 303 -16.32 -12.70 -4.10
C LEU A 303 -15.68 -13.92 -4.79
N ALA A 304 -15.56 -13.93 -6.12
CA ALA A 304 -14.86 -15.01 -6.82
C ALA A 304 -13.34 -14.94 -6.60
N SER A 305 -12.84 -13.78 -6.15
CA SER A 305 -11.43 -13.61 -5.82
C SER A 305 -11.08 -13.97 -4.37
N GLU A 306 -12.07 -14.27 -3.52
CA GLU A 306 -11.82 -14.62 -2.13
C GLU A 306 -10.93 -15.86 -2.03
N THR A 307 -9.92 -15.79 -1.17
CA THR A 307 -8.96 -16.87 -0.99
C THR A 307 -8.61 -17.02 0.48
N LEU A 308 -8.80 -18.23 0.99
CA LEU A 308 -8.57 -18.56 2.40
C LEU A 308 -7.21 -19.24 2.58
N PRO A 309 -6.53 -19.01 3.71
CA PRO A 309 -5.31 -19.74 4.03
C PRO A 309 -5.60 -21.23 4.19
N ILE A 310 -4.73 -22.06 3.61
CA ILE A 310 -4.76 -23.52 3.77
C ILE A 310 -3.80 -23.89 4.90
N ALA A 311 -4.32 -24.54 5.95
CA ALA A 311 -3.56 -24.76 7.20
C ALA A 311 -2.22 -25.50 7.01
N GLU A 312 -2.17 -26.51 6.13
CA GLU A 312 -0.92 -27.22 5.81
C GLU A 312 0.08 -26.32 5.07
N ASN A 313 -0.41 -25.46 4.17
CA ASN A 313 0.43 -24.50 3.45
C ASN A 313 0.98 -23.44 4.39
N VAL A 314 0.17 -22.93 5.33
CA VAL A 314 0.61 -21.95 6.34
C VAL A 314 1.82 -22.50 7.11
N ALA A 315 1.77 -23.77 7.54
CA ALA A 315 2.88 -24.39 8.26
C ALA A 315 4.16 -24.52 7.40
N ALA A 316 4.02 -24.90 6.12
CA ALA A 316 5.14 -24.98 5.19
C ALA A 316 5.73 -23.59 4.85
N CYS A 317 4.85 -22.60 4.60
CA CYS A 317 5.21 -21.21 4.36
C CYS A 317 5.95 -20.61 5.56
N GLN A 318 5.54 -20.95 6.79
CA GLN A 318 6.21 -20.49 8.00
C GLN A 318 7.67 -20.98 8.05
N GLN A 319 7.94 -22.24 7.71
CA GLN A 319 9.32 -22.76 7.65
C GLN A 319 10.15 -22.06 6.56
N ALA A 320 9.56 -21.81 5.39
CA ALA A 320 10.22 -21.07 4.32
C ALA A 320 10.50 -19.60 4.71
N TYR A 321 9.57 -18.97 5.41
CA TYR A 321 9.70 -17.61 5.91
C TYR A 321 10.79 -17.49 6.98
N GLU A 322 10.90 -18.46 7.89
CA GLU A 322 11.98 -18.50 8.89
C GLU A 322 13.37 -18.59 8.23
N ARG A 323 13.52 -19.40 7.16
CA ARG A 323 14.76 -19.42 6.37
C ARG A 323 15.04 -18.07 5.71
N TYR A 324 14.02 -17.45 5.12
CA TYR A 324 14.13 -16.11 4.55
C TYR A 324 14.62 -15.10 5.59
N GLN A 325 14.03 -15.09 6.79
CA GLN A 325 14.43 -14.20 7.89
C GLN A 325 15.88 -14.46 8.33
N GLN A 326 16.31 -15.72 8.43
CA GLN A 326 17.69 -16.07 8.74
C GLN A 326 18.67 -15.50 7.71
N HIS A 327 18.34 -15.57 6.42
CA HIS A 327 19.16 -15.01 5.36
C HIS A 327 19.19 -13.47 5.39
N VAL A 328 18.03 -12.82 5.60
CA VAL A 328 17.96 -11.36 5.76
C VAL A 328 18.82 -10.90 6.95
N ALA A 329 18.85 -11.64 8.06
CA ALA A 329 19.65 -11.32 9.24
C ALA A 329 21.17 -11.41 9.02
N THR A 330 21.64 -11.92 7.87
CA THR A 330 23.07 -11.96 7.51
C THR A 330 23.54 -10.80 6.65
N LEU A 331 22.62 -9.90 6.25
CA LEU A 331 22.90 -8.67 5.52
C LEU A 331 23.16 -7.50 6.49
#